data_AF-A0A662CB05-F1
#
_entry.id   AF-A0A662CB05-F1
#
_cell.length_a   1.000
_cell.length_b   1.000
_cell.length_c   1.000
_cell.angle_alpha   90.00
_cell.angle_beta   90.00
_cell.angle_gamma   90.00
#
_symmetry.space_group_name_H-M   'P 1'
#
loop_
_entity.id
_entity.type
_entity.pdbx_description
1 polymer ?
#
loop_
_entity_poly.entity_id
_entity_poly.type
_entity_poly.pdbx_seq_one_letter_code
_entity_poly.pdbx_strand_id
1 'polypeptide(L)'
;MLEGLRQLPLEDEKLFFSDPRNPAAAESYLRRALEALMDLGRHILAKGFGQPVTSYKEIAQGLEEKGVLSKELGAVMRKMAGYRTRMVHFYHEIGSKELYSICKDHLEEIEEVLDEMIKWTKGP
;
A
#
# COMPACT_ATOMS: atom_id res chain seq x y z
N MET A 1 5.74 -9.13 -3.70
CA MET A 1 6.14 -7.70 -3.57
C MET A 1 6.43 -7.39 -2.11
N LEU A 2 5.47 -7.64 -1.21
CA LEU A 2 5.69 -7.58 0.24
C LEU A 2 6.84 -8.49 0.70
N GLU A 3 6.91 -9.73 0.18
CA GLU A 3 8.06 -10.61 0.43
C GLU A 3 9.41 -9.99 0.02
N GLY A 4 9.44 -9.27 -1.10
CA GLY A 4 10.65 -8.57 -1.56
C GLY A 4 11.04 -7.42 -0.63
N LEU A 5 10.06 -6.71 -0.05
CA LEU A 5 10.31 -5.70 1.00
C LEU A 5 10.85 -6.35 2.27
N ARG A 6 10.29 -7.49 2.70
CA ARG A 6 10.74 -8.24 3.88
C ARG A 6 12.16 -8.81 3.75
N GLN A 7 12.66 -8.98 2.53
CA GLN A 7 14.03 -9.42 2.27
C GLN A 7 15.06 -8.29 2.34
N LEU A 8 14.63 -7.03 2.40
CA LEU A 8 15.54 -5.90 2.57
C LEU A 8 16.01 -5.82 4.04
N PRO A 9 17.23 -5.32 4.30
CA PRO A 9 17.77 -5.18 5.66
C PRO A 9 17.12 -3.99 6.41
N LEU A 10 15.82 -4.05 6.66
CA LEU A 10 15.04 -2.95 7.24
C LEU A 10 15.36 -2.71 8.73
N GLU A 11 15.90 -3.71 9.43
CA GLU A 11 16.27 -3.60 10.85
C GLU A 11 17.58 -2.83 11.10
N ASP A 12 18.43 -2.69 10.07
CA ASP A 12 19.71 -1.97 10.17
C ASP A 12 19.82 -0.93 9.05
N GLU A 13 19.61 0.33 9.43
CA GLU A 13 19.67 1.48 8.52
C GLU A 13 21.02 1.57 7.79
N LYS A 14 22.14 1.28 8.48
CA LYS A 14 23.47 1.35 7.88
C LYS A 14 23.64 0.27 6.82
N LEU A 15 23.18 -0.95 7.13
CA LEU A 15 23.21 -2.06 6.17
C LEU A 15 22.30 -1.77 4.97
N PHE A 16 21.12 -1.20 5.21
CA PHE A 16 20.21 -0.77 4.15
C PHE A 16 20.85 0.22 3.19
N PHE A 17 21.47 1.28 3.70
CA PHE A 17 22.13 2.29 2.87
C PHE A 17 23.53 1.90 2.37
N SER A 18 24.06 0.75 2.78
CA SER A 18 25.35 0.25 2.26
C SER A 18 25.27 -0.19 0.79
N ASP A 19 24.08 -0.56 0.31
CA ASP A 19 23.83 -0.93 -1.08
C ASP A 19 22.77 -0.01 -1.71
N PRO A 20 23.12 0.80 -2.74
CA PRO A 20 22.18 1.72 -3.38
C PRO A 20 21.02 1.00 -4.10
N ARG A 21 21.10 -0.32 -4.32
CA ARG A 21 20.00 -1.11 -4.87
C ARG A 21 18.87 -1.29 -3.87
N ASN A 22 19.12 -1.20 -2.56
CA ASN A 22 18.08 -1.40 -1.54
C ASN A 22 16.99 -0.32 -1.61
N PRO A 23 17.30 0.99 -1.63
CA PRO A 23 16.27 2.01 -1.85
C PRO A 23 15.52 1.86 -3.17
N ALA A 24 16.22 1.55 -4.27
CA ALA A 24 15.59 1.37 -5.58
C ALA A 24 14.64 0.16 -5.62
N ALA A 25 15.03 -0.94 -4.97
CA ALA A 25 14.18 -2.11 -4.79
C ALA A 25 12.97 -1.80 -3.89
N ALA A 26 13.19 -1.10 -2.77
CA ALA A 26 12.14 -0.67 -1.86
C ALA A 26 11.07 0.17 -2.57
N GLU A 27 11.49 1.18 -3.32
CA GLU A 27 10.59 2.03 -4.12
C GLU A 27 9.77 1.20 -5.12
N SER A 28 10.43 0.32 -5.87
CA SER A 28 9.79 -0.51 -6.89
C SER A 28 8.77 -1.47 -6.27
N TYR A 29 9.14 -2.18 -5.20
CA TYR A 29 8.25 -3.12 -4.54
C TYR A 29 7.08 -2.43 -3.85
N LEU A 30 7.34 -1.33 -3.13
CA LEU A 30 6.30 -0.58 -2.43
C LEU A 30 5.28 0.00 -3.42
N ARG A 31 5.73 0.67 -4.48
CA ARG A 31 4.84 1.24 -5.50
C ARG A 31 3.92 0.19 -6.11
N ARG A 32 4.47 -0.97 -6.46
CA ARG A 32 3.69 -2.06 -7.07
C ARG A 32 2.77 -2.75 -6.06
N ALA A 33 3.17 -2.85 -4.79
CA ALA A 33 2.33 -3.37 -3.72
C ALA A 33 1.11 -2.48 -3.49
N LEU A 34 1.31 -1.17 -3.38
CA LEU A 34 0.23 -0.20 -3.24
C LEU A 34 -0.69 -0.21 -4.47
N GLU A 35 -0.15 -0.34 -5.68
CA GLU A 35 -0.97 -0.46 -6.90
C GLU A 35 -1.87 -1.69 -6.86
N ALA A 36 -1.30 -2.86 -6.57
CA ALA A 36 -2.07 -4.10 -6.51
C ALA A 36 -3.14 -4.07 -5.42
N LEU A 37 -2.85 -3.45 -4.27
CA LEU A 37 -3.83 -3.25 -3.20
C LEU A 37 -5.00 -2.38 -3.65
N MET A 38 -4.73 -1.29 -4.36
CA MET A 38 -5.77 -0.42 -4.91
C MET A 38 -6.58 -1.10 -6.00
N ASP A 39 -5.94 -1.87 -6.88
CA ASP A 39 -6.62 -2.62 -7.93
C ASP A 39 -7.55 -3.69 -7.35
N LEU A 40 -7.13 -4.39 -6.29
CA LEU A 40 -8.00 -5.32 -5.57
C LEU A 40 -9.20 -4.58 -4.95
N GLY A 41 -8.97 -3.40 -4.35
CA GLY A 41 -10.04 -2.58 -3.79
C GLY A 41 -11.05 -2.13 -4.84
N ARG A 42 -10.56 -1.65 -5.99
CA ARG A 42 -11.39 -1.29 -7.14
C ARG A 42 -12.19 -2.50 -7.64
N HIS A 43 -11.56 -3.67 -7.68
CA HIS A 43 -12.22 -4.90 -8.10
C HIS A 43 -13.35 -5.30 -7.15
N ILE A 44 -13.12 -5.27 -5.83
CA ILE A 44 -14.13 -5.53 -4.80
C ILE A 44 -15.32 -4.57 -4.96
N LEU A 45 -15.08 -3.26 -5.13
CA LEU A 45 -16.16 -2.29 -5.31
C LEU A 45 -16.96 -2.53 -6.59
N ALA A 46 -16.28 -2.77 -7.70
CA ALA A 46 -16.93 -2.99 -8.98
C ALA A 46 -17.73 -4.31 -9.03
N LYS A 47 -17.16 -5.41 -8.53
CA LYS A 47 -17.76 -6.76 -8.64
C LYS A 47 -18.62 -7.14 -7.45
N GLY A 48 -18.23 -6.74 -6.24
CA GLY A 48 -18.97 -7.02 -5.01
C GLY A 48 -20.17 -6.11 -4.82
N PHE A 49 -20.06 -4.84 -5.21
CA PHE A 49 -21.05 -3.82 -4.89
C PHE A 49 -21.65 -3.10 -6.11
N GLY A 50 -21.18 -3.40 -7.33
CA GLY A 50 -21.63 -2.70 -8.53
C GLY A 50 -21.27 -1.21 -8.55
N GLN A 51 -20.26 -0.80 -7.77
CA GLN A 51 -19.85 0.60 -7.63
C GLN A 51 -18.52 0.82 -8.38
N PRO A 52 -18.55 1.34 -9.62
CA PRO A 52 -17.33 1.70 -10.32
C PRO A 52 -16.72 2.95 -9.67
N VAL A 53 -15.42 2.89 -9.38
CA VAL A 53 -14.63 4.00 -8.85
C VAL A 53 -13.41 4.25 -9.72
N THR A 54 -13.02 5.50 -9.85
CA THR A 54 -11.97 5.92 -10.80
C THR A 54 -10.71 6.41 -10.09
N SER A 55 -10.84 7.01 -8.91
CA SER A 55 -9.69 7.55 -8.17
C SER A 55 -9.28 6.66 -6.99
N TYR A 56 -8.00 6.73 -6.59
CA TYR A 56 -7.50 5.98 -5.42
C TYR A 56 -8.20 6.38 -4.11
N LYS A 57 -8.59 7.65 -3.98
CA LYS A 57 -9.32 8.14 -2.81
C LYS A 57 -10.72 7.55 -2.73
N GLU A 58 -11.42 7.47 -3.87
CA GLU A 58 -12.74 6.82 -3.95
C GLU A 58 -12.68 5.33 -3.60
N ILE A 59 -11.59 4.63 -3.95
CA ILE A 59 -11.42 3.22 -3.57
C ILE A 59 -11.39 3.08 -2.05
N ALA A 60 -10.53 3.83 -1.36
CA ALA A 60 -10.42 3.74 0.09
C ALA A 60 -11.71 4.16 0.80
N GLN A 61 -12.38 5.22 0.34
CA GLN A 61 -13.67 5.66 0.88
C GLN A 61 -14.77 4.62 0.64
N GLY A 62 -14.88 4.08 -0.57
CA GLY A 62 -15.91 3.11 -0.90
C GLY A 62 -15.77 1.83 -0.08
N LEU A 63 -14.54 1.32 0.13
CA LEU A 63 -14.32 0.12 0.94
C LEU A 63 -14.70 0.33 2.42
N GLU A 64 -14.45 1.51 2.97
CA GLU A 64 -14.90 1.88 4.31
C GLU A 64 -16.44 1.96 4.38
N GLU A 65 -17.07 2.67 3.44
CA GLU A 65 -18.53 2.85 3.40
C GLU A 65 -19.30 1.53 3.24
N LYS A 66 -18.70 0.56 2.54
CA LYS A 66 -19.27 -0.78 2.35
C LYS A 66 -18.93 -1.75 3.49
N GLY A 67 -18.18 -1.31 4.50
CA GLY A 67 -17.77 -2.13 5.63
C GLY A 67 -16.78 -3.24 5.27
N VAL A 68 -16.09 -3.13 4.13
CA VAL A 68 -14.97 -4.04 3.78
C VAL A 68 -13.76 -3.71 4.64
N LEU A 69 -13.55 -2.41 4.91
CA LEU A 69 -12.54 -1.94 5.84
C LEU A 69 -13.21 -1.22 7.01
N SER A 70 -12.62 -1.34 8.21
CA SER A 70 -12.99 -0.48 9.33
C SER A 70 -12.65 0.98 9.04
N LYS A 71 -13.14 1.89 9.88
CA LYS A 71 -12.82 3.32 9.77
C LYS A 71 -11.32 3.57 9.90
N GLU A 72 -10.65 2.80 10.76
CA GLU A 72 -9.22 2.86 11.01
C GLU A 72 -8.44 2.40 9.76
N LEU A 73 -8.76 1.23 9.21
CA LEU A 73 -8.10 0.71 8.01
C LEU A 73 -8.44 1.52 6.74
N GLY A 74 -9.65 2.07 6.65
CA GLY A 74 -10.02 3.00 5.59
C GLY A 74 -9.18 4.28 5.62
N ALA A 75 -8.87 4.81 6.80
CA ALA A 75 -7.98 5.96 6.97
C ALA A 75 -6.53 5.63 6.57
N VAL A 76 -6.05 4.44 6.92
CA VAL A 76 -4.73 3.91 6.50
C VAL A 76 -4.68 3.79 4.98
N MET A 77 -5.67 3.17 4.35
CA MET A 77 -5.72 3.00 2.90
C MET A 77 -5.79 4.36 2.16
N ARG A 78 -6.46 5.37 2.72
CA ARG A 78 -6.41 6.75 2.17
C ARG A 78 -5.00 7.34 2.16
N LYS A 79 -4.20 7.10 3.20
CA LYS A 79 -2.79 7.54 3.24
C LYS A 79 -1.97 6.80 2.17
N MET A 80 -2.16 5.48 2.04
CA MET A 80 -1.52 4.65 1.00
C MET A 80 -1.86 5.13 -0.42
N ALA A 81 -3.13 5.49 -0.67
CA ALA A 81 -3.58 6.07 -1.93
C ALA A 81 -2.82 7.37 -2.24
N GLY A 82 -2.71 8.26 -1.26
CA GLY A 82 -1.94 9.50 -1.39
C GLY A 82 -0.45 9.24 -1.67
N TYR A 83 0.14 8.31 -0.93
CA TYR A 83 1.56 7.97 -1.10
C TYR A 83 1.85 7.36 -2.47
N ARG A 84 1.03 6.42 -2.94
CA ARG A 84 1.13 5.85 -4.29
C ARG A 84 1.07 6.93 -5.37
N THR A 85 0.15 7.89 -5.24
CA THR A 85 0.09 9.05 -6.16
C THR A 85 1.39 9.84 -6.12
N ARG A 86 1.94 10.08 -4.93
CA ARG A 86 3.23 10.78 -4.77
C ARG A 86 4.39 10.02 -5.43
N MET A 87 4.44 8.70 -5.30
CA MET A 87 5.45 7.84 -5.92
C MET A 87 5.48 7.89 -7.46
N VAL A 88 4.42 8.38 -8.10
CA VAL A 88 4.37 8.51 -9.57
C VAL A 88 4.53 9.95 -10.00
N HIS A 89 3.84 10.90 -9.35
CA HIS A 89 3.81 12.29 -9.80
C HIS A 89 4.92 13.16 -9.22
N PHE A 90 5.41 12.81 -8.03
CA PHE A 90 6.42 13.56 -7.29
C PHE A 90 7.60 12.64 -6.89
N TYR A 91 7.93 11.67 -7.75
CA TYR A 91 8.97 10.67 -7.49
C TYR A 91 10.32 11.31 -7.14
N HIS A 92 10.64 12.46 -7.75
CA HIS A 92 11.86 13.21 -7.51
C HIS A 92 11.95 13.83 -6.10
N GLU A 93 10.83 13.94 -5.38
CA GLU A 93 10.77 14.46 -4.01
C GLU A 93 10.83 13.35 -2.95
N ILE A 94 10.82 12.07 -3.37
CA ILE A 94 10.85 10.94 -2.45
C ILE A 94 12.30 10.58 -2.13
N GLY A 95 12.69 10.82 -0.87
CA GLY A 95 14.02 10.50 -0.38
C GLY A 95 14.16 9.04 0.03
N SER A 96 15.36 8.48 -0.14
CA SER A 96 15.64 7.08 0.28
C SER A 96 15.44 6.84 1.78
N LYS A 97 15.63 7.88 2.62
CA LYS A 97 15.33 7.82 4.06
C LYS A 97 13.84 7.70 4.36
N GLU A 98 13.02 8.46 3.64
CA GLU A 98 11.57 8.37 3.75
C GLU A 98 11.08 6.97 3.34
N LEU A 99 11.59 6.45 2.21
CA LEU A 99 11.27 5.09 1.76
C LEU A 99 11.65 4.03 2.79
N TYR A 100 12.85 4.14 3.38
CA TYR A 100 13.31 3.25 4.42
C TYR A 100 12.35 3.25 5.62
N SER A 101 12.02 4.43 6.16
CA SER A 101 11.07 4.55 7.28
C SER A 101 9.71 3.95 6.93
N ILE A 102 9.18 4.20 5.74
CA ILE A 102 7.88 3.64 5.36
C ILE A 102 7.92 2.12 5.25
N CYS A 103 8.96 1.57 4.63
CA CYS A 103 9.11 0.13 4.49
C CYS A 103 9.33 -0.56 5.84
N LYS A 104 10.01 0.11 6.78
CA LYS A 104 10.27 -0.42 8.12
C LYS A 104 9.03 -0.35 9.01
N ASP A 105 8.37 0.81 9.05
CA ASP A 105 7.41 1.13 10.11
C ASP A 105 5.95 0.86 9.70
N HIS A 106 5.64 0.75 8.39
CA HIS A 106 4.26 0.67 7.89
C HIS A 106 3.98 -0.56 7.02
N LEU A 107 4.89 -1.54 6.95
CA LEU A 107 4.66 -2.74 6.15
C LEU A 107 3.50 -3.59 6.68
N GLU A 108 3.39 -3.68 8.01
CA GLU A 108 2.31 -4.39 8.70
C GLU A 108 0.94 -3.77 8.39
N GLU A 109 0.85 -2.44 8.32
CA GLU A 109 -0.40 -1.75 7.94
C GLU A 109 -0.86 -2.14 6.52
N ILE A 110 0.07 -2.35 5.57
CA ILE A 110 -0.27 -2.80 4.21
C ILE A 110 -0.83 -4.22 4.24
N GLU A 111 -0.25 -5.09 5.07
CA GLU A 111 -0.69 -6.46 5.25
C GLU A 111 -2.06 -6.54 5.93
N GLU A 112 -2.31 -5.74 6.96
CA GLU A 112 -3.62 -5.68 7.63
C GLU A 112 -4.75 -5.28 6.67
N VAL A 113 -4.53 -4.26 5.84
CA VAL A 113 -5.52 -3.86 4.82
C VAL A 113 -5.74 -4.97 3.80
N LEU A 114 -4.67 -5.63 3.36
CA LEU A 114 -4.75 -6.76 2.43
C LEU A 114 -5.53 -7.93 3.03
N ASP A 115 -5.25 -8.28 4.28
CA ASP A 115 -5.85 -9.41 4.97
C ASP A 115 -7.35 -9.20 5.17
N GLU A 116 -7.79 -8.00 5.55
CA GLU A 116 -9.23 -7.72 5.70
C GLU A 116 -9.95 -7.77 4.33
N MET A 117 -9.32 -7.28 3.26
CA MET A 117 -9.86 -7.39 1.90
C MET A 117 -9.93 -8.85 1.43
N ILE A 118 -8.90 -9.66 1.70
CA ILE A 118 -8.89 -11.10 1.37
C ILE A 118 -9.97 -11.83 2.17
N LYS A 119 -10.07 -11.57 3.47
CA LYS A 119 -11.11 -12.14 4.33
C LYS A 119 -12.50 -11.86 3.77
N TRP A 120 -12.76 -10.61 3.37
CA TRP A 120 -14.01 -10.25 2.72
C TRP A 120 -14.28 -11.07 1.45
N THR A 121 -13.27 -11.28 0.58
CA THR A 121 -13.45 -12.08 -0.64
C THR A 121 -13.73 -13.57 -0.42
N LYS A 122 -13.43 -14.10 0.77
CA LYS A 122 -13.74 -15.49 1.14
C LYS A 122 -15.16 -15.67 1.67
N GLY A 123 -15.90 -14.57 1.84
CA GLY A 123 -17.23 -14.53 2.45
C GLY A 123 -17.16 -14.15 3.93
N PRO A 124 -18.06 -13.26 4.41
CA PRO A 124 -18.22 -12.98 5.83
C PRO A 124 -18.81 -14.17 6.60
#